data_AF-A0A9W3AWM0-F1
#
_entry.id   AF-A0A9W3AWM0-F1
#
_cell.length_a   1.000
_cell.length_b   1.000
_cell.length_c   1.000
_cell.angle_alpha   90.00
_cell.angle_beta   90.00
_cell.angle_gamma   90.00
#
_symmetry.space_group_name_H-M   'P 1'
#
loop_
_entity.id
_entity.type
_entity.pdbx_description
1 polymer ?
#
loop_
_entity_poly.entity_id
_entity_poly.type
_entity_poly.pdbx_seq_one_letter_code
_entity_poly.pdbx_strand_id
1 'polypeptide(L)'
;MGSPDAEKKPGTEYNPWLFSPCSVNYFTSFLKKKLSSSRGYTCLVYAVEASADIPDVSDKILGQVIKPDQQCQQFFGNDSFFCRASESRRSITEICQAMLCADVLRGLCIPQIALIGTSCGNGKVCINGQCVSDPYAPQLDENCAFGDRPSYSCSLFINDFMGNCYSTLGYRACCDTCNNASRPVKDCEQGDQDLRPELCTNISVCLIQQAQCCHYCSSYYTSATTSTTTTRPLIPSTSPKTKCEPGDLDLRPELCTNTSVCQTKSSLCCNFCSLHYKSANTSTTQLTSPNECVLGEPDLSPQLCTSRSICQTQPLMCCKYCSSQDNSASHLSLYTIWIYCFCIVFFLYIKTNVY
;
A
#
# COMPACT_ATOMS: atom_id res chain seq x y z
N MET A 1 22.03 -24.63 -5.80
CA MET A 1 23.17 -24.40 -6.71
C MET A 1 22.61 -24.08 -8.10
N GLY A 2 22.43 -22.80 -8.41
CA GLY A 2 22.12 -22.32 -9.76
C GLY A 2 23.29 -21.47 -10.23
N SER A 3 23.73 -21.67 -11.48
CA SER A 3 24.82 -20.90 -12.10
C SER A 3 24.50 -19.40 -12.07
N PRO A 4 25.44 -18.51 -11.70
CA PRO A 4 25.18 -17.07 -11.61
C PRO A 4 24.77 -16.42 -12.94
N ASP A 5 25.09 -17.07 -14.07
CA ASP A 5 24.93 -16.51 -15.41
C ASP A 5 24.19 -17.48 -16.36
N ALA A 6 23.23 -18.25 -15.86
CA ALA A 6 22.29 -18.89 -16.76
C ALA A 6 21.42 -17.81 -17.41
N GLU A 7 21.76 -17.43 -18.64
CA GLU A 7 20.98 -16.55 -19.51
C GLU A 7 19.51 -16.97 -19.44
N LYS A 8 18.70 -16.18 -18.72
CA LYS A 8 17.28 -16.48 -18.53
C LYS A 8 16.65 -16.53 -19.92
N LYS A 9 16.16 -17.71 -20.32
CA LYS A 9 15.35 -17.82 -21.53
C LYS A 9 14.13 -16.90 -21.34
N PRO A 10 13.91 -15.93 -22.26
CA PRO A 10 12.75 -15.05 -22.18
C PRO A 10 11.46 -15.86 -22.03
N GLY A 11 10.58 -15.47 -21.10
CA GLY A 11 9.30 -16.11 -20.86
C GLY A 11 9.31 -17.25 -19.83
N THR A 12 10.45 -17.53 -19.18
CA THR A 12 10.53 -18.54 -18.10
C THR A 12 10.56 -17.93 -16.70
N GLU A 13 10.67 -16.62 -16.60
CA GLU A 13 10.75 -15.86 -15.37
C GLU A 13 9.57 -16.14 -14.42
N TYR A 14 8.39 -16.50 -14.93
CA TYR A 14 7.18 -16.76 -14.14
C TYR A 14 6.91 -18.23 -13.82
N ASN A 15 7.76 -19.15 -14.30
CA ASN A 15 7.58 -20.59 -14.09
C ASN A 15 7.52 -21.02 -12.62
N PRO A 16 8.21 -20.36 -11.64
CA PRO A 16 8.08 -20.75 -10.24
C PRO A 16 6.67 -20.67 -9.67
N TRP A 17 5.77 -19.90 -10.30
CA TRP A 17 4.41 -19.67 -9.82
C TRP A 17 3.33 -20.41 -10.63
N LEU A 18 3.71 -21.18 -11.66
CA LEU A 18 2.76 -21.82 -12.58
C LEU A 18 3.08 -23.30 -12.75
N PHE A 19 2.03 -24.13 -12.68
CA PHE A 19 2.17 -25.53 -13.08
C PHE A 19 2.30 -25.65 -14.60
N SER A 20 3.18 -26.53 -15.05
CA SER A 20 3.28 -26.86 -16.47
C SER A 20 1.99 -27.52 -16.98
N PRO A 21 1.68 -27.43 -18.29
CA PRO A 21 0.56 -28.15 -18.88
C PRO A 21 0.60 -29.67 -18.60
N CYS A 22 1.80 -30.27 -18.58
CA CYS A 22 1.98 -31.68 -18.22
C CYS A 22 1.55 -31.97 -16.78
N SER A 23 1.95 -31.12 -15.83
CA SER A 23 1.57 -31.23 -14.43
C SER A 23 0.05 -31.10 -14.26
N VAL A 24 -0.55 -30.09 -14.88
CA VAL A 24 -2.01 -29.86 -14.83
C VAL A 24 -2.77 -31.06 -15.41
N ASN A 25 -2.33 -31.59 -16.55
CA ASN A 25 -2.94 -32.77 -17.17
C ASN A 25 -2.81 -34.02 -16.28
N TYR A 26 -1.64 -34.21 -15.68
CA TYR A 26 -1.42 -35.32 -14.75
C TYR A 26 -2.33 -35.20 -13.52
N PHE A 27 -2.37 -34.04 -12.86
CA PHE A 27 -3.24 -33.81 -11.70
C PHE A 27 -4.71 -34.02 -12.05
N THR A 28 -5.15 -33.50 -13.19
CA THR A 28 -6.53 -33.66 -13.66
C THR A 28 -6.89 -35.12 -13.88
N SER A 29 -6.03 -35.87 -14.57
CA SER A 29 -6.24 -37.30 -14.83
C SER A 29 -6.19 -38.12 -13.53
N PHE A 30 -5.26 -37.81 -12.63
CA PHE A 30 -5.13 -38.45 -11.33
C PHE A 30 -6.39 -38.22 -10.47
N LEU A 31 -6.86 -36.98 -10.36
CA LEU A 31 -8.05 -36.63 -9.58
C LEU A 31 -9.29 -37.31 -10.16
N LYS A 32 -9.50 -37.28 -11.49
CA LYS A 32 -10.62 -38.00 -12.14
C LYS A 32 -10.62 -39.49 -11.81
N LYS A 33 -9.45 -40.14 -11.85
CA LYS A 33 -9.30 -41.57 -11.51
C LYS A 33 -9.53 -41.86 -10.02
N LYS A 34 -9.17 -40.95 -9.12
CA LYS A 34 -9.37 -41.16 -7.68
C LYS A 34 -10.81 -40.91 -7.26
N LEU A 35 -11.44 -39.87 -7.81
CA LEU A 35 -12.82 -39.50 -7.52
C LEU A 35 -13.84 -40.52 -8.06
N SER A 36 -13.46 -41.40 -8.99
CA SER A 36 -14.32 -42.51 -9.41
C SER A 36 -14.42 -43.65 -8.39
N SER A 37 -13.61 -43.63 -7.33
CA SER A 37 -13.69 -44.58 -6.22
C SER A 37 -14.36 -43.95 -5.01
N SER A 38 -15.20 -44.71 -4.29
CA SER A 38 -15.87 -44.25 -3.07
C SER A 38 -14.87 -43.69 -2.03
N ARG A 39 -13.75 -44.40 -1.83
CA ARG A 39 -12.69 -43.97 -0.91
C ARG A 39 -12.02 -42.66 -1.33
N GLY A 40 -11.74 -42.48 -2.62
CA GLY A 40 -11.13 -41.25 -3.12
C GLY A 40 -12.07 -40.06 -3.02
N TYR A 41 -13.36 -40.28 -3.29
CA TYR A 41 -14.40 -39.28 -3.09
C TYR A 41 -14.47 -38.84 -1.62
N THR A 42 -14.54 -39.79 -0.68
CA THR A 42 -14.59 -39.46 0.75
C THR A 42 -13.34 -38.69 1.22
N CYS A 43 -12.16 -39.03 0.70
CA CYS A 43 -10.90 -38.45 1.14
C CYS A 43 -10.63 -37.02 0.63
N LEU A 44 -11.16 -36.65 -0.54
CA LEU A 44 -10.80 -35.41 -1.23
C LEU A 44 -11.95 -34.42 -1.42
N VAL A 45 -13.20 -34.86 -1.26
CA VAL A 45 -14.39 -34.01 -1.49
C VAL A 45 -14.94 -33.44 -0.19
N TYR A 46 -14.95 -34.21 0.90
CA TYR A 46 -15.43 -33.70 2.17
C TYR A 46 -14.41 -32.76 2.79
N ALA A 47 -14.83 -31.52 3.05
CA ALA A 47 -14.03 -30.57 3.80
C ALA A 47 -13.81 -31.12 5.21
N VAL A 48 -12.56 -31.10 5.66
CA VAL A 48 -12.21 -31.33 7.06
C VAL A 48 -12.30 -29.97 7.75
N GLU A 49 -12.99 -29.90 8.88
CA GLU A 49 -12.95 -28.69 9.70
C GLU A 49 -11.51 -28.44 10.14
N ALA A 50 -11.01 -27.23 9.89
CA ALA A 50 -9.69 -26.84 10.36
C ALA A 50 -9.68 -26.92 11.89
N SER A 51 -8.60 -27.46 12.46
CA SER A 51 -8.43 -27.44 13.92
C SER A 51 -8.48 -26.00 14.41
N ALA A 52 -9.18 -25.77 15.53
CA ALA A 52 -9.21 -24.47 16.19
C ALA A 52 -7.82 -23.98 16.62
N ASP A 53 -6.84 -24.89 16.71
CA ASP A 53 -5.44 -24.58 17.04
C ASP A 53 -4.65 -24.02 15.84
N ILE A 54 -5.19 -24.09 14.62
CA ILE A 54 -4.53 -23.58 13.41
C ILE A 54 -5.03 -22.16 13.15
N PRO A 55 -4.15 -21.15 13.23
CA PRO A 55 -4.56 -19.77 12.98
C PRO A 55 -4.95 -19.58 11.51
N ASP A 56 -6.06 -18.89 11.29
CA ASP A 56 -6.40 -18.39 9.96
C ASP A 56 -5.46 -17.23 9.61
N VAL A 57 -4.82 -17.35 8.44
CA VAL A 57 -3.91 -16.35 7.87
C VAL A 57 -4.30 -16.02 6.44
N SER A 58 -5.50 -16.38 6.01
CA SER A 58 -5.99 -16.17 4.65
C SER A 58 -6.15 -14.68 4.30
N ASP A 59 -6.34 -13.83 5.31
CA ASP A 59 -6.40 -12.37 5.20
C ASP A 59 -5.01 -11.70 5.13
N LYS A 60 -3.94 -12.46 5.42
CA LYS A 60 -2.58 -11.92 5.51
C LYS A 60 -1.80 -12.22 4.25
N ILE A 61 -1.42 -11.15 3.55
CA ILE A 61 -0.45 -11.27 2.47
C ILE A 61 0.96 -11.33 3.08
N LEU A 62 1.59 -12.50 3.02
CA LEU A 62 2.83 -12.78 3.78
C LEU A 62 3.95 -11.77 3.54
N GLY A 63 4.14 -11.29 2.30
CA GLY A 63 5.16 -10.29 1.98
C GLY A 63 4.92 -8.89 2.57
N GLN A 64 3.72 -8.62 3.08
CA GLN A 64 3.42 -7.43 3.89
C GLN A 64 3.69 -7.64 5.38
N VAL A 65 3.63 -8.89 5.84
CA VAL A 65 3.93 -9.27 7.24
C VAL A 65 5.44 -9.45 7.46
N ILE A 66 6.12 -10.06 6.49
CA ILE A 66 7.54 -10.40 6.55
C ILE A 66 8.28 -9.52 5.54
N LYS A 67 8.96 -8.50 6.02
CA LYS A 67 9.68 -7.52 5.19
C LYS A 67 10.90 -8.15 4.49
N PRO A 68 11.42 -7.57 3.39
CA PRO A 68 12.54 -8.16 2.64
C PRO A 68 13.77 -8.57 3.46
N ASP A 69 14.18 -7.73 4.43
CA ASP A 69 15.30 -8.08 5.33
C ASP A 69 15.01 -9.36 6.13
N GLN A 70 13.80 -9.48 6.67
CA GLN A 70 13.38 -10.66 7.43
C GLN A 70 13.26 -11.91 6.54
N GLN A 71 12.82 -11.74 5.29
CA GLN A 71 12.83 -12.84 4.32
C GLN A 71 14.26 -13.33 4.07
N CYS A 72 15.22 -12.41 3.89
CA CYS A 72 16.63 -12.78 3.75
C CYS A 72 17.19 -13.48 4.99
N GLN A 73 16.79 -13.05 6.19
CA GLN A 73 17.17 -13.71 7.43
C GLN A 73 16.66 -15.15 7.52
N GLN A 74 15.47 -15.44 6.97
CA GLN A 74 14.96 -16.81 6.91
C GLN A 74 15.77 -17.72 5.98
N PHE A 75 16.41 -17.17 4.95
CA PHE A 75 17.24 -17.95 4.01
C PHE A 75 18.67 -18.17 4.50
N PHE A 76 19.30 -17.13 5.06
CA PHE A 76 20.75 -17.12 5.34
C PHE A 76 21.11 -16.86 6.81
N GLY A 77 20.12 -16.71 7.69
CA GLY A 77 20.31 -16.44 9.12
C GLY A 77 20.28 -14.95 9.48
N ASN A 78 20.34 -14.66 10.78
CA ASN A 78 20.06 -13.34 11.34
C ASN A 78 20.93 -12.19 10.79
N ASP A 79 22.15 -12.48 10.34
CA ASP A 79 23.06 -11.47 9.80
C ASP A 79 22.74 -11.08 8.35
N SER A 80 21.89 -11.84 7.66
CA SER A 80 21.47 -11.55 6.29
C SER A 80 20.47 -10.39 6.23
N PHE A 81 20.45 -9.70 5.09
CA PHE A 81 19.57 -8.58 4.81
C PHE A 81 19.33 -8.47 3.30
N PHE A 82 18.32 -7.72 2.89
CA PHE A 82 18.04 -7.44 1.49
C PHE A 82 19.10 -6.54 0.88
N CYS A 83 19.73 -6.95 -0.21
CA CYS A 83 20.67 -6.08 -0.92
C CYS A 83 19.90 -4.99 -1.68
N ARG A 84 20.05 -3.74 -1.23
CA ARG A 84 19.32 -2.59 -1.79
C ARG A 84 19.75 -2.32 -3.24
N ALA A 85 18.93 -1.58 -3.99
CA ALA A 85 19.12 -1.28 -5.42
C ALA A 85 20.51 -0.68 -5.76
N SER A 86 21.16 0.01 -4.82
CA SER A 86 22.56 0.48 -4.93
C SER A 86 23.54 -0.64 -5.25
N GLU A 87 23.37 -1.78 -4.59
CA GLU A 87 24.28 -2.91 -4.64
C GLU A 87 23.97 -3.80 -5.84
N SER A 88 22.71 -3.81 -6.28
CA SER A 88 22.22 -4.70 -7.34
C SER A 88 22.15 -4.07 -8.73
N ARG A 89 22.20 -2.73 -8.85
CA ARG A 89 21.88 -1.96 -10.07
C ARG A 89 20.48 -2.25 -10.66
N ARG A 90 19.61 -2.97 -9.92
CA ARG A 90 18.29 -3.39 -10.38
C ARG A 90 17.22 -2.43 -9.91
N SER A 91 16.18 -2.28 -10.73
CA SER A 91 14.96 -1.60 -10.32
C SER A 91 14.31 -2.33 -9.15
N ILE A 92 13.68 -1.59 -8.23
CA ILE A 92 12.88 -2.18 -7.15
C ILE A 92 11.79 -3.11 -7.68
N THR A 93 11.24 -2.84 -8.87
CA THR A 93 10.22 -3.67 -9.49
C THR A 93 10.69 -5.10 -9.78
N GLU A 94 12.00 -5.32 -9.89
CA GLU A 94 12.59 -6.65 -10.12
C GLU A 94 12.66 -7.51 -8.86
N ILE A 95 12.39 -6.96 -7.67
CA ILE A 95 12.38 -7.70 -6.41
C ILE A 95 11.42 -8.90 -6.47
N CYS A 96 10.32 -8.77 -7.22
CA CYS A 96 9.33 -9.83 -7.37
C CYS A 96 9.86 -11.07 -8.09
N GLN A 97 10.87 -10.89 -8.96
CA GLN A 97 11.51 -11.98 -9.69
C GLN A 97 12.79 -12.46 -9.02
N ALA A 98 13.51 -11.56 -8.36
CA ALA A 98 14.78 -11.82 -7.72
C ALA A 98 15.06 -10.79 -6.61
N MET A 99 14.61 -11.12 -5.40
CA MET A 99 15.01 -10.42 -4.19
C MET A 99 16.43 -10.85 -3.82
N LEU A 100 17.39 -9.92 -3.89
CA LEU A 100 18.78 -10.24 -3.58
C LEU A 100 19.00 -10.22 -2.06
N CYS A 101 19.54 -11.30 -1.51
CA CYS A 101 19.84 -11.43 -0.09
C CYS A 101 21.35 -11.52 0.15
N ALA A 102 21.84 -10.82 1.16
CA ALA A 102 23.26 -10.82 1.51
C ALA A 102 23.67 -12.16 2.17
N ASP A 103 24.56 -12.89 1.51
CA ASP A 103 25.31 -13.99 2.11
C ASP A 103 26.58 -13.38 2.74
N VAL A 104 26.50 -13.04 4.02
CA VAL A 104 27.56 -12.34 4.76
C VAL A 104 28.86 -13.13 4.79
N LEU A 105 28.78 -14.46 4.81
CA LEU A 105 29.96 -15.33 4.81
C LEU A 105 30.72 -15.26 3.49
N ARG A 106 30.01 -15.12 2.37
CA ARG A 106 30.60 -15.03 1.04
C ARG A 106 30.82 -13.60 0.56
N GLY A 107 30.22 -12.61 1.23
CA GLY A 107 30.25 -11.20 0.80
C GLY A 107 29.54 -10.96 -0.53
N LEU A 108 28.51 -11.75 -0.84
CA LEU A 108 27.78 -11.71 -2.11
C LEU A 108 26.27 -11.57 -1.90
N CYS A 109 25.58 -11.05 -2.89
CA CYS A 109 24.12 -10.95 -2.93
C CYS A 109 23.54 -12.08 -3.79
N ILE A 110 22.77 -12.98 -3.18
CA ILE A 110 22.22 -14.17 -3.82
C ILE A 110 20.73 -13.96 -4.10
N PRO A 111 20.25 -14.19 -5.34
CA PRO A 111 18.84 -14.01 -5.68
C PRO A 111 17.96 -15.07 -5.01
N GLN A 112 16.86 -14.62 -4.43
CA GLN A 112 15.77 -15.40 -3.85
C GLN A 112 14.43 -14.92 -4.40
N ILE A 113 13.40 -15.74 -4.23
CA ILE A 113 12.03 -15.35 -4.58
C ILE A 113 11.44 -14.54 -3.42
N ALA A 114 10.98 -13.33 -3.71
CA ALA A 114 10.21 -12.55 -2.75
C ALA A 114 8.88 -13.25 -2.44
N LEU A 115 8.44 -13.18 -1.18
CA LEU A 115 7.11 -13.64 -0.80
C LEU A 115 6.02 -12.85 -1.54
N ILE A 116 4.91 -13.52 -1.85
CA ILE A 116 3.72 -12.88 -2.41
C ILE A 116 3.29 -11.74 -1.48
N GLY A 117 3.03 -10.58 -2.06
CA GLY A 117 2.72 -9.35 -1.35
C GLY A 117 3.90 -8.46 -1.02
N THR A 118 5.14 -8.86 -1.28
CA THR A 118 6.29 -7.98 -0.96
C THR A 118 6.17 -6.67 -1.72
N SER A 119 6.32 -5.53 -1.05
CA SER A 119 6.24 -4.21 -1.71
C SER A 119 7.34 -4.08 -2.77
N CYS A 120 6.98 -3.56 -3.95
CA CYS A 120 7.88 -3.47 -5.10
C CYS A 120 7.84 -2.11 -5.81
N GLY A 121 7.11 -1.16 -5.24
CA GLY A 121 6.95 0.20 -5.75
C GLY A 121 5.84 0.91 -5.01
N ASN A 122 5.62 2.19 -5.32
CA ASN A 122 4.59 2.97 -4.66
C ASN A 122 3.18 2.42 -4.96
N GLY A 123 2.47 1.92 -3.95
CA GLY A 123 1.16 1.28 -4.13
C GLY A 123 1.21 -0.01 -4.94
N LYS A 124 2.34 -0.73 -4.94
CA LYS A 124 2.55 -1.97 -5.69
C LYS A 124 3.14 -3.08 -4.84
N VAL A 125 2.72 -4.31 -5.12
CA VAL A 125 3.19 -5.54 -4.46
C VAL A 125 3.49 -6.66 -5.45
N CYS A 126 4.27 -7.64 -5.01
CA CYS A 126 4.64 -8.80 -5.80
C CYS A 126 3.53 -9.86 -5.81
N ILE A 127 2.88 -10.08 -6.95
CA ILE A 127 1.91 -11.16 -7.15
C ILE A 127 2.40 -12.05 -8.29
N ASN A 128 2.61 -13.34 -8.02
CA ASN A 128 3.10 -14.32 -9.01
C ASN A 128 4.35 -13.84 -9.78
N GLY A 129 5.27 -13.19 -9.08
CA GLY A 129 6.51 -12.66 -9.66
C GLY A 129 6.40 -11.32 -10.39
N GLN A 130 5.21 -10.73 -10.46
CA GLN A 130 4.97 -9.45 -11.10
C GLN A 130 4.79 -8.35 -10.06
N CYS A 131 5.32 -7.15 -10.34
CA CYS A 131 5.07 -5.96 -9.55
C CYS A 131 3.78 -5.29 -10.02
N VAL A 132 2.67 -5.53 -9.32
CA VAL A 132 1.33 -5.09 -9.71
C VAL A 132 0.79 -4.08 -8.71
N SER A 133 -0.06 -3.16 -9.18
CA SER A 133 -0.77 -2.24 -8.28
C SER A 133 -1.80 -3.00 -7.45
N ASP A 134 -1.87 -2.70 -6.17
CA ASP A 134 -2.84 -3.28 -5.25
C ASP A 134 -3.38 -2.17 -4.32
N PRO A 135 -4.70 -2.05 -4.13
CA PRO A 135 -5.30 -0.98 -3.33
C PRO A 135 -4.91 -1.02 -1.85
N TYR A 136 -4.44 -2.17 -1.35
CA TYR A 136 -3.95 -2.35 0.02
C TYR A 136 -2.43 -2.28 0.11
N ALA A 137 -1.73 -2.08 -1.01
CA ALA A 137 -0.30 -1.89 -1.01
C ALA A 137 0.09 -0.60 -0.27
N PRO A 138 1.16 -0.63 0.53
CA PRO A 138 1.66 0.56 1.20
C PRO A 138 2.16 1.58 0.18
N GLN A 139 2.04 2.85 0.52
CA GLN A 139 2.77 3.90 -0.20
C GLN A 139 4.26 3.78 0.14
N LEU A 140 5.10 3.92 -0.88
CA LEU A 140 6.52 3.63 -0.79
C LEU A 140 7.28 4.79 -1.46
N ASP A 141 8.24 5.36 -0.75
CA ASP A 141 9.26 6.18 -1.41
C ASP A 141 10.19 5.25 -2.19
N GLU A 142 10.15 5.30 -3.52
CA GLU A 142 10.97 4.42 -4.36
C GLU A 142 12.47 4.66 -4.15
N ASN A 143 12.87 5.84 -3.65
CA ASN A 143 14.26 6.14 -3.32
C ASN A 143 14.69 5.56 -1.96
N CYS A 144 13.72 5.22 -1.09
CA CYS A 144 13.96 4.73 0.26
C CYS A 144 12.99 3.62 0.68
N ALA A 145 12.72 2.69 -0.24
CA ALA A 145 11.62 1.74 -0.08
C ALA A 145 11.71 0.83 1.15
N PHE A 146 12.93 0.46 1.55
CA PHE A 146 13.16 -0.49 2.63
C PHE A 146 14.00 0.10 3.75
N GLY A 147 14.14 1.43 3.76
CA GLY A 147 14.85 2.14 4.80
C GLY A 147 16.35 1.85 4.88
N ASP A 148 16.89 2.10 6.07
CA ASP A 148 18.30 1.92 6.38
C ASP A 148 18.75 0.45 6.32
N ARG A 149 20.03 0.24 6.05
CA ARG A 149 20.67 -1.08 6.08
C ARG A 149 20.95 -1.49 7.54
N PRO A 150 20.44 -2.65 8.01
CA PRO A 150 20.56 -3.06 9.42
C PRO A 150 21.99 -3.19 9.95
N SER A 151 22.93 -3.59 9.09
CA SER A 151 24.35 -3.78 9.46
C SER A 151 25.19 -2.51 9.38
N TYR A 152 24.60 -1.38 9.01
CA TYR A 152 25.29 -0.11 8.82
C TYR A 152 24.89 0.88 9.91
N SER A 153 25.86 1.47 10.61
CA SER A 153 25.56 2.47 11.64
C SER A 153 25.26 3.82 11.00
N CYS A 154 24.06 3.94 10.43
CA CYS A 154 23.63 5.14 9.71
C CYS A 154 23.65 6.40 10.57
N SER A 155 23.30 6.27 11.86
CA SER A 155 23.36 7.39 12.80
C SER A 155 24.79 7.89 13.01
N LEU A 156 25.77 7.01 13.25
CA LEU A 156 27.18 7.41 13.38
C LEU A 156 27.71 8.00 12.08
N PHE A 157 27.42 7.33 10.96
CA PHE A 157 27.88 7.76 9.64
C PHE A 157 27.38 9.16 9.24
N ILE A 158 26.14 9.50 9.60
CA ILE A 158 25.55 10.80 9.31
C ILE A 158 25.97 11.85 10.35
N ASN A 159 26.19 11.44 11.61
CA ASN A 159 26.71 12.34 12.65
C ASN A 159 28.17 12.74 12.39
N ASP A 160 28.98 11.84 11.83
CA ASP A 160 30.36 12.14 11.43
C ASP A 160 30.37 13.21 10.33
N PHE A 161 29.47 13.08 9.35
CA PHE A 161 29.30 14.06 8.29
C PHE A 161 27.94 13.95 7.61
N MET A 162 27.06 14.95 7.79
CA MET A 162 25.73 14.97 7.15
C MET A 162 25.78 14.92 5.63
N GLY A 163 26.84 15.49 5.03
CA GLY A 163 26.99 15.50 3.58
C GLY A 163 27.11 14.11 2.95
N ASN A 164 27.34 13.07 3.76
CA ASN A 164 27.25 11.67 3.33
C ASN A 164 25.88 11.29 2.74
N CYS A 165 24.81 12.00 3.12
CA CYS A 165 23.49 11.83 2.53
C CYS A 165 23.38 12.33 1.08
N TYR A 166 24.35 13.10 0.58
CA TYR A 166 24.43 13.47 -0.84
C TYR A 166 25.16 12.42 -1.68
N SER A 167 25.93 11.54 -1.03
CA SER A 167 26.53 10.39 -1.71
C SER A 167 25.45 9.38 -2.08
N THR A 168 25.39 8.97 -3.35
CA THR A 168 24.45 7.93 -3.81
C THR A 168 24.57 6.64 -2.99
N LEU A 169 25.78 6.28 -2.56
CA LEU A 169 25.99 5.09 -1.73
C LEU A 169 25.54 5.33 -0.28
N GLY A 170 25.91 6.49 0.29
CA GLY A 170 25.55 6.86 1.65
C GLY A 170 24.04 6.98 1.84
N TYR A 171 23.37 7.74 0.95
CA TYR A 171 21.93 7.85 0.94
C TYR A 171 21.25 6.49 0.81
N ARG A 172 21.63 5.66 -0.17
CA ARG A 172 20.94 4.37 -0.38
C ARG A 172 21.16 3.37 0.75
N ALA A 173 22.26 3.47 1.49
CA ALA A 173 22.48 2.64 2.69
C ALA A 173 21.71 3.17 3.91
N CYS A 174 21.46 4.48 3.96
CA CYS A 174 20.98 5.20 5.14
C CYS A 174 19.84 6.18 4.85
N CYS A 175 18.95 5.82 3.93
CA CYS A 175 17.99 6.76 3.39
C CYS A 175 16.94 7.19 4.43
N ASP A 176 16.54 6.32 5.36
CA ASP A 176 15.60 6.67 6.42
C ASP A 176 16.25 7.68 7.37
N THR A 177 17.48 7.40 7.81
CA THR A 177 18.21 8.35 8.67
C THR A 177 18.45 9.67 7.93
N CYS A 178 18.82 9.65 6.65
CA CYS A 178 19.00 10.85 5.84
C CYS A 178 17.70 11.65 5.68
N ASN A 179 16.58 10.99 5.40
CA ASN A 179 15.28 11.62 5.27
C ASN A 179 14.81 12.21 6.61
N ASN A 180 15.06 11.53 7.73
CA ASN A 180 14.73 12.02 9.06
C ASN A 180 15.60 13.22 9.49
N ALA A 181 16.84 13.27 9.02
CA ALA A 181 17.72 14.41 9.28
C ALA A 181 17.46 15.58 8.33
N SER A 182 16.54 15.41 7.36
CA SER A 182 16.29 16.42 6.35
C SER A 182 15.57 17.67 6.89
N ARG A 183 15.86 18.82 6.30
CA ARG A 183 15.30 20.13 6.64
C ARG A 183 14.53 20.70 5.45
N PRO A 184 13.49 21.52 5.67
CA PRO A 184 12.71 22.12 4.60
C PRO A 184 13.43 23.34 3.97
N VAL A 185 14.71 23.19 3.64
CA VAL A 185 15.51 24.18 2.92
C VAL A 185 15.73 23.61 1.53
N LYS A 186 15.09 24.24 0.54
CA LYS A 186 15.20 23.82 -0.86
C LYS A 186 16.68 23.78 -1.29
N ASP A 187 17.06 22.70 -1.95
CA ASP A 187 18.43 22.41 -2.42
C ASP A 187 19.46 22.22 -1.27
N CYS A 188 18.98 22.05 -0.04
CA CYS A 188 19.74 21.80 1.18
C CYS A 188 19.00 20.85 2.11
N GLU A 189 18.21 19.94 1.52
CA GLU A 189 17.30 19.11 2.29
C GLU A 189 18.10 18.26 3.27
N GLN A 190 19.30 17.80 2.92
CA GLN A 190 20.14 16.96 3.77
C GLN A 190 21.30 17.72 4.47
N GLY A 191 21.29 19.06 4.48
CA GLY A 191 22.31 19.88 5.15
C GLY A 191 23.50 20.31 4.28
N ASP A 192 24.64 20.59 4.90
CA ASP A 192 25.85 21.03 4.17
C ASP A 192 26.43 19.89 3.32
N GLN A 193 26.67 20.15 2.02
CA GLN A 193 27.23 19.15 1.10
C GLN A 193 28.75 18.97 1.25
N ASP A 194 29.46 19.95 1.82
CA ASP A 194 30.92 20.01 1.68
C ASP A 194 31.70 19.37 2.83
N LEU A 195 32.72 18.58 2.46
CA LEU A 195 33.55 17.73 3.32
C LEU A 195 34.46 18.51 4.29
N ARG A 196 34.50 19.85 4.17
CA ARG A 196 35.38 20.70 4.98
C ARG A 196 34.57 21.85 5.59
N PRO A 197 34.08 21.69 6.83
CA PRO A 197 33.42 22.77 7.57
C PRO A 197 34.25 24.07 7.63
N GLU A 198 35.57 23.93 7.52
CA GLU A 198 36.56 25.03 7.42
C GLU A 198 36.30 25.99 6.25
N LEU A 199 35.75 25.50 5.14
CA LEU A 199 35.43 26.31 3.96
C LEU A 199 34.16 27.13 4.18
N CYS A 200 33.23 26.65 5.00
CA CYS A 200 31.98 27.33 5.37
C CYS A 200 32.19 28.36 6.49
N THR A 201 33.25 29.18 6.40
CA THR A 201 33.55 30.23 7.40
C THR A 201 33.45 31.65 6.84
N ASN A 202 33.37 31.79 5.52
CA ASN A 202 33.30 33.09 4.84
C ASN A 202 31.93 33.30 4.18
N ILE A 203 31.33 34.47 4.41
CA ILE A 203 30.06 34.88 3.79
C ILE A 203 30.09 34.84 2.25
N SER A 204 31.25 35.04 1.61
CA SER A 204 31.35 34.97 0.15
C SER A 204 30.97 33.59 -0.40
N VAL A 205 31.13 32.54 0.39
CA VAL A 205 30.71 31.17 0.04
C VAL A 205 29.21 31.07 -0.11
N CYS A 206 28.44 31.87 0.65
CA CYS A 206 26.98 31.93 0.50
C CYS A 206 26.52 32.60 -0.79
N LEU A 207 27.40 33.33 -1.48
CA LEU A 207 27.11 33.97 -2.77
C LEU A 207 27.49 33.08 -3.96
N ILE A 208 28.47 32.20 -3.79
CA ILE A 208 29.07 31.43 -4.91
C ILE A 208 28.71 29.95 -4.82
N GLN A 209 28.56 29.41 -3.60
CA GLN A 209 28.42 27.98 -3.31
C GLN A 209 27.39 27.76 -2.20
N GLN A 210 26.23 28.41 -2.32
CA GLN A 210 25.17 28.34 -1.30
C GLN A 210 24.79 26.88 -0.97
N ALA A 211 24.71 25.99 -1.95
CA ALA A 211 24.36 24.58 -1.77
C ALA A 211 25.39 23.76 -0.97
N GLN A 212 26.65 24.23 -0.87
CA GLN A 212 27.72 23.52 -0.18
C GLN A 212 27.75 23.81 1.33
N CYS A 213 27.29 25.00 1.72
CA CYS A 213 27.35 25.51 3.09
C CYS A 213 25.98 26.04 3.55
N CYS A 214 24.89 25.41 3.15
CA CYS A 214 23.56 25.99 3.31
C CYS A 214 23.05 26.04 4.76
N HIS A 215 23.52 25.19 5.68
CA HIS A 215 23.29 25.38 7.12
C HIS A 215 24.00 26.65 7.62
N TYR A 216 25.29 26.81 7.29
CA TYR A 216 26.04 28.03 7.63
C TYR A 216 25.36 29.29 7.06
N CYS A 217 25.03 29.27 5.76
CA CYS A 217 24.41 30.40 5.09
C CYS A 217 23.01 30.72 5.63
N SER A 218 22.19 29.71 5.90
CA SER A 218 20.86 29.90 6.51
C SER A 218 20.96 30.55 7.89
N SER A 219 21.89 30.08 8.73
CA SER A 219 22.14 30.66 10.06
C SER A 219 22.62 32.11 9.99
N TYR A 220 23.47 32.42 9.00
CA TYR A 220 23.99 33.77 8.78
C TYR A 220 22.89 34.75 8.38
N TYR A 221 22.06 34.43 7.38
CA TYR A 221 20.98 35.31 6.92
C TYR A 221 19.92 35.55 7.99
N THR A 222 19.63 34.53 8.82
CA THR A 222 18.70 34.65 9.94
C THR A 222 19.25 35.61 11.02
N SER A 223 20.54 35.53 11.30
CA SER A 223 21.23 36.39 12.28
C SER A 223 21.33 37.85 11.82
N ALA A 224 21.64 38.08 10.54
CA ALA A 224 21.76 39.43 9.96
C ALA A 224 20.43 40.20 9.98
N THR A 225 19.31 39.51 9.78
CA THR A 225 17.96 40.12 9.77
C THR A 225 17.53 40.61 11.17
N THR A 226 18.15 40.10 12.24
CA THR A 226 17.75 40.41 13.62
C THR A 226 18.50 41.62 14.21
N SER A 227 19.62 42.06 13.61
CA SER A 227 20.46 43.15 14.16
C SER A 227 20.22 44.55 13.56
N THR A 228 19.40 44.67 12.51
CA THR A 228 19.01 45.98 11.98
C THR A 228 17.58 46.33 12.38
N THR A 229 17.49 47.17 13.40
CA THR A 229 16.51 48.26 13.59
C THR A 229 15.02 47.95 13.36
N THR A 230 14.21 48.35 14.35
CA THR A 230 12.76 48.55 14.30
C THR A 230 12.31 49.32 13.04
N THR A 231 12.21 48.63 11.92
CA THR A 231 11.42 49.02 10.76
C THR A 231 10.80 47.73 10.25
N ARG A 232 9.51 47.60 10.56
CA ARG A 232 8.60 46.55 10.10
C ARG A 232 8.98 46.11 8.66
N PRO A 233 9.42 44.86 8.44
CA PRO A 233 9.65 44.34 7.11
C PRO A 233 8.33 44.35 6.35
N LEU A 234 8.26 45.13 5.27
CA LEU A 234 7.32 44.88 4.19
C LEU A 234 7.76 43.57 3.55
N ILE A 235 7.19 42.47 4.04
CA ILE A 235 7.03 41.24 3.27
C ILE A 235 6.53 41.69 1.89
N PRO A 236 7.20 41.35 0.77
CA PRO A 236 6.57 41.43 -0.52
C PRO A 236 5.32 40.58 -0.39
N SER A 237 4.17 41.22 -0.32
CA SER A 237 2.88 40.57 -0.41
C SER A 237 2.84 39.89 -1.78
N THR A 238 3.38 38.68 -1.87
CA THR A 238 2.85 37.69 -2.79
C THR A 238 1.41 37.58 -2.40
N SER A 239 0.58 38.30 -3.16
CA SER A 239 -0.86 38.32 -3.04
C SER A 239 -1.32 36.90 -2.72
N PRO A 240 -2.08 36.70 -1.63
CA PRO A 240 -2.57 35.37 -1.28
C PRO A 240 -3.20 34.79 -2.54
N LYS A 241 -2.63 33.70 -3.07
CA LYS A 241 -3.28 32.92 -4.11
C LYS A 241 -4.64 32.56 -3.52
N THR A 242 -5.67 33.26 -3.97
CA THR A 242 -7.02 33.19 -3.42
C THR A 242 -7.74 31.94 -3.93
N LYS A 243 -7.06 31.14 -4.76
CA LYS A 243 -7.55 29.91 -5.37
C LYS A 243 -6.45 28.87 -5.30
N CYS A 244 -6.79 27.72 -4.73
CA CYS A 244 -5.98 26.51 -4.80
C CYS A 244 -6.04 25.93 -6.21
N GLU A 245 -4.91 25.47 -6.73
CA GLU A 245 -4.86 24.67 -7.96
C GLU A 245 -4.94 23.17 -7.62
N PRO A 246 -5.48 22.33 -8.53
CA PRO A 246 -5.51 20.88 -8.32
C PRO A 246 -4.08 20.33 -8.14
N GLY A 247 -3.80 19.77 -6.94
CA GLY A 247 -2.48 19.23 -6.58
C GLY A 247 -1.76 20.02 -5.49
N ASP A 248 -2.26 21.18 -5.08
CA ASP A 248 -1.71 21.95 -3.96
C ASP A 248 -1.84 21.20 -2.62
N LEU A 249 -0.75 21.14 -1.85
CA LEU A 249 -0.68 20.51 -0.53
C LEU A 249 -1.33 21.38 0.57
N ASP A 250 -1.78 20.75 1.64
CA ASP A 250 -2.34 21.45 2.81
C ASP A 250 -1.21 22.12 3.61
N LEU A 251 -1.28 23.45 3.75
CA LEU A 251 -0.28 24.22 4.49
C LEU A 251 -0.39 24.04 6.01
N ARG A 252 -1.60 23.70 6.51
CA ARG A 252 -1.87 23.43 7.93
C ARG A 252 -2.85 22.25 8.10
N PRO A 253 -2.41 21.01 7.85
CA PRO A 253 -3.26 19.81 7.89
C PRO A 253 -4.05 19.64 9.19
N GLU A 254 -3.50 20.10 10.31
CA GLU A 254 -4.12 20.03 11.64
C GLU A 254 -5.41 20.86 11.78
N LEU A 255 -5.59 21.87 10.92
CA LEU A 255 -6.82 22.68 10.87
C LEU A 255 -7.84 22.10 9.89
N CYS A 256 -7.46 21.15 9.04
CA CYS A 256 -8.26 20.62 7.93
C CYS A 256 -9.13 19.42 8.36
N THR A 257 -9.83 19.54 9.49
CA THR A 257 -10.68 18.46 10.04
C THR A 257 -12.17 18.73 9.85
N ASN A 258 -12.56 19.95 9.50
CA ASN A 258 -13.95 20.37 9.37
C ASN A 258 -14.20 21.08 8.03
N THR A 259 -15.27 20.69 7.33
CA THR A 259 -15.68 21.25 6.03
C THR A 259 -15.88 22.78 6.04
N SER A 260 -16.22 23.39 7.18
CA SER A 260 -16.35 24.85 7.31
C SER A 260 -15.05 25.61 7.00
N VAL A 261 -13.89 24.95 7.13
CA VAL A 261 -12.58 25.52 6.76
C VAL A 261 -12.49 25.77 5.25
N CYS A 262 -13.18 24.98 4.44
CA CYS A 262 -13.23 25.19 2.99
C CYS A 262 -14.00 26.45 2.57
N GLN A 263 -14.87 26.98 3.44
CA GLN A 263 -15.62 28.21 3.18
C GLN A 263 -14.86 29.46 3.66
N THR A 264 -14.05 29.33 4.71
CA THR A 264 -13.45 30.49 5.40
C THR A 264 -11.94 30.60 5.20
N LYS A 265 -11.24 29.48 4.96
CA LYS A 265 -9.77 29.39 4.92
C LYS A 265 -9.29 28.31 3.94
N SER A 266 -9.92 28.20 2.77
CA SER A 266 -9.61 27.17 1.77
C SER A 266 -8.14 27.13 1.35
N SER A 267 -7.46 28.28 1.31
CA SER A 267 -6.04 28.39 0.96
C SER A 267 -5.08 27.69 1.94
N LEU A 268 -5.53 27.35 3.15
CA LEU A 268 -4.71 26.61 4.12
C LEU A 268 -4.90 25.08 4.01
N CYS A 269 -5.96 24.63 3.31
CA CYS A 269 -6.44 23.25 3.26
C CYS A 269 -6.82 22.86 1.82
N CYS A 270 -5.93 23.14 0.86
CA CYS A 270 -6.22 23.00 -0.57
C CYS A 270 -6.54 21.55 -1.00
N ASN A 271 -5.79 20.56 -0.50
CA ASN A 271 -6.01 19.15 -0.85
C ASN A 271 -7.30 18.63 -0.21
N PHE A 272 -7.48 18.87 1.09
CA PHE A 272 -8.68 18.50 1.82
C PHE A 272 -9.95 19.06 1.18
N CYS A 273 -9.95 20.35 0.83
CA CYS A 273 -11.12 20.98 0.21
C CYS A 273 -11.35 20.53 -1.23
N SER A 274 -10.28 20.26 -2.01
CA SER A 274 -10.40 19.73 -3.36
C SER A 274 -11.06 18.35 -3.37
N LEU A 275 -10.66 17.46 -2.46
CA LEU A 275 -11.29 16.15 -2.28
C LEU A 275 -12.76 16.28 -1.86
N HIS A 276 -13.05 17.18 -0.93
CA HIS A 276 -14.41 17.43 -0.47
C HIS A 276 -15.33 17.94 -1.61
N TYR A 277 -14.88 18.90 -2.42
CA TYR A 277 -15.67 19.41 -3.56
C TYR A 277 -15.82 18.39 -4.69
N LYS A 278 -14.81 17.55 -4.94
CA LYS A 278 -14.94 16.44 -5.90
C LYS A 278 -15.98 15.44 -5.41
N SER A 279 -16.00 15.09 -4.12
CA SER A 279 -17.02 14.21 -3.56
C SER A 279 -18.43 14.81 -3.65
N ALA A 280 -18.57 16.13 -3.45
CA ALA A 280 -19.87 16.82 -3.53
C ALA A 280 -20.37 16.98 -4.99
N ASN A 281 -19.49 17.25 -5.95
CA ASN A 281 -19.87 17.41 -7.35
C ASN A 281 -20.10 16.09 -8.09
N THR A 282 -19.63 14.97 -7.55
CA THR A 282 -19.90 13.63 -8.13
C THR A 282 -21.32 13.15 -7.78
N SER A 283 -22.08 13.87 -6.95
CA SER A 283 -23.48 13.54 -6.61
C SER A 283 -24.55 14.15 -7.52
N THR A 284 -24.19 14.95 -8.54
CA THR A 284 -25.19 15.63 -9.39
C THR A 284 -24.83 15.61 -10.89
N THR A 285 -24.37 14.47 -11.39
CA THR A 285 -24.36 14.22 -12.83
C THR A 285 -25.42 13.17 -13.13
N GLN A 286 -26.47 13.56 -13.85
CA GLN A 286 -27.41 12.64 -14.48
C GLN A 286 -26.62 11.69 -15.38
N LEU A 287 -26.32 10.50 -14.85
CA LEU A 287 -25.89 9.36 -15.63
C LEU A 287 -27.15 8.54 -15.94
N THR A 288 -27.62 8.66 -17.18
CA THR A 288 -28.46 7.65 -17.81
C THR A 288 -27.81 6.27 -17.67
N SER A 289 -28.49 5.37 -16.94
CA SER A 289 -28.48 3.89 -17.01
C SER A 289 -27.18 3.19 -17.46
N PRO A 290 -26.56 2.31 -16.63
CA PRO A 290 -27.24 1.20 -15.95
C PRO A 290 -26.88 1.08 -14.45
N ASN A 291 -27.88 1.18 -13.57
CA ASN A 291 -27.74 1.17 -12.10
C ASN A 291 -28.24 -0.14 -11.45
N GLU A 292 -28.13 -1.28 -12.12
CA GLU A 292 -28.55 -2.56 -11.54
C GLU A 292 -27.38 -3.53 -11.46
N CYS A 293 -27.13 -4.03 -10.25
CA CYS A 293 -26.28 -5.19 -10.02
C CYS A 293 -26.79 -6.35 -10.89
N VAL A 294 -25.94 -6.87 -11.78
CA VAL A 294 -26.32 -8.04 -12.57
C VAL A 294 -26.28 -9.27 -11.67
N LEU A 295 -27.38 -10.02 -11.65
CA LEU A 295 -27.52 -11.22 -10.84
C LEU A 295 -26.38 -12.21 -11.14
N GLY A 296 -25.46 -12.40 -10.18
CA GLY A 296 -24.31 -13.30 -10.33
C GLY A 296 -22.93 -12.63 -10.27
N GLU A 297 -22.85 -11.30 -10.24
CA GLU A 297 -21.56 -10.61 -10.02
C GLU A 297 -21.04 -10.80 -8.58
N PRO A 298 -19.74 -11.05 -8.39
CA PRO A 298 -19.14 -11.18 -7.07
C PRO A 298 -19.06 -9.82 -6.34
N ASP A 299 -19.11 -9.85 -5.01
CA ASP A 299 -18.91 -8.65 -4.19
C ASP A 299 -17.47 -8.13 -4.37
N LEU A 300 -17.33 -6.83 -4.66
CA LEU A 300 -16.03 -6.17 -4.81
C LEU A 300 -15.28 -6.03 -3.48
N SER A 301 -16.01 -5.98 -2.36
CA SER A 301 -15.43 -5.93 -1.01
C SER A 301 -16.28 -6.72 0.00
N PRO A 302 -16.19 -8.07 -0.01
CA PRO A 302 -17.04 -8.93 0.82
C PRO A 302 -16.95 -8.62 2.32
N GLN A 303 -15.78 -8.20 2.82
CA GLN A 303 -15.59 -7.86 4.24
C GLN A 303 -16.40 -6.64 4.70
N LEU A 304 -16.79 -5.74 3.79
CA LEU A 304 -17.63 -4.60 4.13
C LEU A 304 -19.11 -4.98 4.14
N CYS A 305 -19.51 -6.05 3.45
CA CYS A 305 -20.89 -6.49 3.27
C CYS A 305 -21.47 -7.21 4.51
N THR A 306 -21.41 -6.57 5.68
CA THR A 306 -21.84 -7.15 6.97
C THR A 306 -23.15 -6.55 7.49
N SER A 307 -23.57 -5.41 6.95
CA SER A 307 -24.77 -4.69 7.39
C SER A 307 -25.72 -4.38 6.23
N ARG A 308 -27.02 -4.43 6.50
CA ARG A 308 -28.08 -4.06 5.55
C ARG A 308 -28.02 -2.60 5.11
N SER A 309 -27.46 -1.71 5.94
CA SER A 309 -27.29 -0.29 5.61
C SER A 309 -26.36 -0.04 4.42
N ILE A 310 -25.47 -0.99 4.12
CA ILE A 310 -24.56 -0.90 2.97
C ILE A 310 -25.29 -1.07 1.65
N CYS A 311 -26.39 -1.84 1.63
CA CYS A 311 -27.22 -1.95 0.43
C CYS A 311 -27.96 -0.65 0.09
N GLN A 312 -28.14 0.25 1.07
CA GLN A 312 -28.77 1.56 0.85
C GLN A 312 -27.76 2.63 0.45
N THR A 313 -26.50 2.49 0.86
CA THR A 313 -25.48 3.53 0.69
C THR A 313 -24.49 3.21 -0.42
N GLN A 314 -24.15 1.93 -0.65
CA GLN A 314 -23.14 1.48 -1.60
C GLN A 314 -23.46 0.08 -2.19
N PRO A 315 -24.61 -0.10 -2.86
CA PRO A 315 -25.07 -1.42 -3.34
C PRO A 315 -24.09 -2.10 -4.32
N LEU A 316 -23.34 -1.33 -5.11
CA LEU A 316 -22.39 -1.84 -6.11
C LEU A 316 -21.16 -2.52 -5.49
N MET A 317 -20.81 -2.19 -4.24
CA MET A 317 -19.68 -2.83 -3.55
C MET A 317 -20.02 -4.25 -3.05
N CYS A 318 -21.33 -4.54 -2.95
CA CYS A 318 -21.89 -5.69 -2.26
C CYS A 318 -23.07 -6.30 -3.04
N CYS A 319 -22.95 -6.40 -4.37
CA CYS A 319 -24.04 -6.83 -5.25
C CYS A 319 -24.63 -8.19 -4.90
N LYS A 320 -23.81 -9.20 -4.59
CA LYS A 320 -24.27 -10.55 -4.22
C LYS A 320 -24.91 -10.54 -2.84
N TYR A 321 -24.32 -9.85 -1.87
CA TYR A 321 -24.89 -9.71 -0.53
C TYR A 321 -26.25 -9.00 -0.55
N CYS A 322 -26.36 -7.87 -1.26
CA CYS A 322 -27.60 -7.09 -1.32
C CYS A 322 -28.71 -7.78 -2.12
N SER A 323 -28.37 -8.45 -3.22
CA SER A 323 -29.33 -9.28 -3.96
C SER A 323 -29.87 -10.44 -3.12
N SER A 324 -29.05 -11.03 -2.23
CA SER A 324 -29.51 -12.07 -1.32
C SER A 324 -30.47 -11.56 -0.22
N GLN A 325 -30.30 -10.30 0.20
CA GLN A 325 -31.11 -9.65 1.24
C GLN A 325 -32.48 -9.15 0.71
N ASP A 326 -32.57 -8.77 -0.56
CA ASP A 326 -33.85 -8.39 -1.17
C ASP A 326 -34.73 -9.60 -1.45
N ASN A 327 -34.13 -10.73 -1.83
CA ASN A 327 -34.84 -12.00 -2.04
C ASN A 327 -35.38 -12.64 -0.74
N SER A 328 -34.87 -12.22 0.43
CA SER A 328 -35.38 -12.68 1.73
C SER A 328 -36.55 -11.85 2.25
N ALA A 329 -36.77 -10.64 1.72
CA ALA A 329 -37.92 -9.79 2.07
C ALA A 329 -39.19 -10.13 1.27
N SER A 330 -39.06 -10.74 0.10
CA SER A 330 -40.18 -11.22 -0.74
C SER A 330 -40.67 -12.62 -0.37
N HIS A 331 -39.99 -13.31 0.55
CA HIS A 331 -40.49 -14.53 1.18
C HIS A 331 -41.44 -14.18 2.34
N LEU A 332 -42.59 -13.58 2.01
CA LEU A 332 -43.80 -13.82 2.79
C LEU A 332 -44.07 -15.32 2.62
N SER A 333 -43.53 -16.09 3.57
CA SER A 333 -43.37 -17.53 3.43
C SER A 333 -44.68 -18.14 2.94
N LEU A 334 -44.63 -18.85 1.81
CA LEU A 334 -45.74 -19.66 1.34
C LEU A 334 -46.31 -20.54 2.48
N TYR A 335 -45.47 -20.87 3.47
CA TYR A 335 -45.82 -21.53 4.71
C TYR A 335 -46.81 -20.73 5.59
N THR A 336 -46.64 -19.40 5.70
CA THR A 336 -47.55 -18.52 6.46
C THR A 336 -48.89 -18.39 5.76
N ILE A 337 -48.90 -18.31 4.42
CA ILE A 337 -50.14 -18.32 3.63
C ILE A 337 -50.84 -19.68 3.75
N TRP A 338 -50.08 -20.78 3.72
CA TRP A 338 -50.61 -22.13 3.90
C TRP A 338 -51.24 -22.33 5.28
N ILE A 339 -50.58 -21.88 6.36
CA ILE A 339 -51.11 -21.93 7.72
C ILE A 339 -52.39 -21.10 7.84
N TYR A 340 -52.42 -19.88 7.27
CA TYR A 340 -53.61 -19.04 7.29
C TYR A 340 -54.79 -19.68 6.54
N CYS A 341 -54.54 -20.26 5.35
CA CYS A 341 -55.55 -20.99 4.60
C CYS A 341 -56.04 -22.23 5.37
N PHE A 342 -55.15 -22.98 6.01
CA PHE A 342 -55.51 -24.17 6.77
C PHE A 342 -56.33 -23.82 8.02
N CYS A 343 -55.97 -22.75 8.73
CA CYS A 343 -56.74 -22.26 9.88
C CYS A 343 -58.14 -21.80 9.48
N ILE A 344 -58.31 -21.09 8.36
CA ILE A 344 -59.64 -20.64 7.90
C ILE A 344 -60.53 -21.84 7.55
N VAL A 345 -59.99 -22.84 6.84
CA VAL A 345 -60.75 -24.05 6.48
C VAL A 345 -61.11 -24.85 7.73
N PHE A 346 -60.19 -24.98 8.69
CA PHE A 346 -60.45 -25.71 9.93
C PHE A 346 -61.51 -25.02 10.81
N PHE A 347 -61.47 -23.69 10.92
CA PHE A 347 -62.49 -22.93 11.65
C PHE A 347 -63.87 -22.98 10.97
N LEU A 348 -63.92 -22.98 9.64
CA LEU A 348 -65.18 -23.15 8.91
C LEU A 348 -65.74 -24.57 9.07
N TYR A 349 -64.88 -25.59 9.11
CA TYR A 349 -65.27 -26.99 9.31
C TYR A 349 -65.81 -27.28 10.73
N ILE A 350 -65.25 -26.64 11.76
CA ILE A 350 -65.77 -26.75 13.12
C ILE A 350 -67.14 -26.07 13.24
N LYS A 351 -67.33 -24.92 12.56
CA LYS A 351 -68.58 -24.16 12.66
C LYS A 351 -69.78 -24.86 12.01
N THR A 352 -69.57 -25.73 11.02
CA THR A 352 -70.64 -26.49 10.35
C THR A 352 -71.03 -27.79 11.04
N ASN A 353 -70.25 -28.27 12.02
CA ASN A 353 -70.54 -29.52 12.74
C ASN A 353 -71.17 -29.31 14.15
N VAL A 354 -71.55 -28.08 14.49
CA VAL A 354 -72.10 -27.71 15.81
C VAL A 354 -73.55 -27.21 15.73
N TYR A 355 -74.28 -27.52 14.66
CA TYR A 355 -75.72 -27.27 14.57
C TYR A 355 -76.50 -28.50 14.13
#